data_AF-A0A1J4VJV9-F1
#
_entry.id   AF-A0A1J4VJV9-F1
#
_cell.length_a   1.000
_cell.length_b   1.000
_cell.length_c   1.000
_cell.angle_alpha   90.00
_cell.angle_beta   90.00
_cell.angle_gamma   90.00
#
_symmetry.space_group_name_H-M   'P 1'
#
loop_
_entity.id
_entity.type
_entity.pdbx_description
1 polymer ?
#
loop_
_entity_poly.entity_id
_entity_poly.type
_entity_poly.pdbx_seq_one_letter_code
_entity_poly.pdbx_strand_id
1 'polypeptide(L)'
;MKGEVMLKSAYEIAMEKSGMGEVKKLSEETKLALAGVDAEYKKKIEETDFNFSQSIQSARQEGEEERVALLEEEWSTARSKLIKERDKKKRVLREN
;
A
#
# COMPACT_ATOMS: atom_id res chain seq x y z
N MET A 1 2.37 -16.63 -35.37
CA MET A 1 2.04 -15.31 -34.81
C MET A 1 2.69 -15.23 -33.44
N LYS A 2 3.55 -14.22 -33.19
CA LYS A 2 4.21 -14.05 -31.89
C LYS A 2 3.14 -13.66 -30.87
N GLY A 3 2.79 -14.57 -29.97
CA GLY A 3 1.99 -14.25 -28.79
C GLY A 3 2.85 -13.38 -27.89
N GLU A 4 2.62 -12.08 -27.97
CA GLU A 4 3.21 -11.12 -27.04
C GLU A 4 2.67 -11.46 -25.66
N VAL A 5 3.51 -12.07 -24.81
CA VAL A 5 3.18 -12.35 -23.41
C VAL A 5 3.21 -11.01 -22.69
N MET A 6 2.16 -10.22 -22.90
CA MET A 6 1.94 -8.96 -22.22
C MET A 6 1.70 -9.32 -20.75
N LEU A 7 2.73 -9.15 -19.90
CA LEU A 7 2.64 -9.36 -18.47
C LEU A 7 1.47 -8.53 -17.94
N LYS A 8 0.37 -9.23 -17.62
CA LYS A 8 -0.81 -8.61 -17.03
C LYS A 8 -0.42 -8.12 -15.63
N SER A 9 -0.72 -6.87 -15.36
CA SER A 9 -0.57 -6.29 -14.03
C SER A 9 -1.47 -7.01 -13.03
N ALA A 10 -1.10 -6.96 -11.74
CA ALA A 10 -1.92 -7.53 -10.66
C ALA A 10 -3.36 -6.98 -10.65
N TYR A 11 -3.57 -5.77 -11.17
CA TYR A 11 -4.90 -5.19 -11.32
C TYR A 11 -5.71 -5.86 -12.43
N GLU A 12 -5.11 -6.09 -13.60
CA GLU A 12 -5.77 -6.76 -14.73
C GLU A 12 -6.16 -8.19 -14.32
N ILE A 13 -5.29 -8.89 -13.59
CA ILE A 13 -5.60 -10.21 -13.02
C ILE A 13 -6.76 -10.13 -12.01
N ALA A 14 -6.81 -9.10 -11.16
CA ALA A 14 -7.87 -8.93 -10.16
C ALA A 14 -9.23 -8.61 -10.79
N MET A 15 -9.26 -7.81 -11.87
CA MET A 15 -10.48 -7.47 -12.60
C MET A 15 -10.99 -8.66 -13.43
N GLU A 16 -10.09 -9.42 -14.07
CA GLU A 16 -10.47 -10.68 -14.74
C GLU A 16 -11.11 -11.66 -13.75
N LYS A 17 -10.58 -11.75 -12.53
CA LYS A 17 -11.15 -12.60 -11.47
C LYS A 17 -12.47 -12.08 -10.90
N SER A 18 -12.72 -10.77 -10.91
CA SER A 18 -13.96 -10.19 -10.38
C SER A 18 -15.13 -10.26 -11.37
N GLY A 19 -14.89 -10.65 -12.63
CA GLY A 19 -15.93 -10.77 -13.66
C GLY A 19 -16.52 -9.43 -14.11
N MET A 20 -15.93 -8.30 -13.70
CA MET A 20 -16.41 -6.97 -14.03
C MET A 20 -15.77 -6.44 -15.33
N GLY A 21 -16.37 -6.78 -16.48
CA GLY A 21 -16.28 -6.02 -17.74
C GLY A 21 -14.89 -5.80 -18.36
N GLU A 22 -14.86 -5.06 -19.47
CA GLU A 22 -13.63 -4.77 -20.24
C GLU A 22 -12.51 -4.22 -19.35
N VAL A 23 -11.42 -4.98 -19.28
CA VAL A 23 -10.22 -4.58 -18.56
C VAL A 23 -9.53 -3.48 -19.36
N LYS A 24 -9.62 -2.24 -18.89
CA LYS A 24 -8.87 -1.12 -19.46
C LYS A 24 -7.37 -1.44 -19.32
N LYS A 25 -6.73 -1.83 -20.42
CA LYS A 25 -5.30 -2.15 -20.44
C LYS A 25 -4.52 -0.92 -19.98
N LEU A 26 -3.69 -1.09 -18.95
CA LEU A 26 -2.84 -0.02 -18.47
C LEU A 26 -1.62 0.13 -19.39
N SER A 27 -1.22 1.36 -19.68
CA SER A 27 0.03 1.63 -20.39
C SER A 27 1.23 1.20 -19.53
N GLU A 28 2.37 0.92 -20.17
CA GLU A 28 3.60 0.61 -19.44
C GLU A 28 4.05 1.78 -18.54
N GLU A 29 3.83 3.02 -18.97
CA GLU A 29 4.07 4.21 -18.14
C GLU A 29 3.21 4.20 -16.87
N THR A 30 1.91 3.90 -16.99
CA THR A 30 1.01 3.79 -15.85
C THR A 30 1.41 2.62 -14.92
N LYS A 31 1.82 1.48 -15.47
CA LYS A 31 2.31 0.34 -14.66
C LYS A 31 3.57 0.71 -13.87
N LEU A 32 4.53 1.39 -14.50
CA LEU A 32 5.74 1.87 -13.84
C LEU A 32 5.42 2.91 -12.75
N ALA A 33 4.52 3.85 -13.01
CA ALA A 33 4.08 4.83 -12.04
C ALA A 33 3.41 4.17 -10.82
N LEU A 34 2.56 3.17 -11.03
CA LEU A 34 1.93 2.38 -9.96
C LEU A 34 2.96 1.66 -9.10
N ALA A 35 3.97 1.04 -9.72
CA ALA A 35 5.06 0.37 -9.01
C ALA A 35 5.90 1.37 -8.18
N GLY A 36 6.14 2.57 -8.73
CA GLY A 36 6.81 3.66 -8.02
C GLY A 36 6.05 4.10 -6.77
N VAL A 37 4.73 4.28 -6.87
CA VAL A 37 3.87 4.61 -5.72
C VAL A 37 3.88 3.48 -4.69
N ASP A 38 3.85 2.21 -5.12
CA ASP A 38 3.92 1.08 -4.20
C ASP A 38 5.26 1.04 -3.45
N ALA A 39 6.38 1.26 -4.13
CA ALA A 39 7.69 1.30 -3.49
C ALA A 39 7.83 2.47 -2.51
N GLU A 40 7.37 3.66 -2.89
CA GLU A 40 7.38 4.87 -2.05
C GLU A 40 6.62 4.63 -0.73
N TYR A 41 5.40 4.14 -0.83
CA TYR A 41 4.55 3.96 0.36
C TYR A 41 4.94 2.72 1.17
N LYS A 42 5.48 1.68 0.54
CA LYS A 42 6.04 0.53 1.26
C LYS A 42 7.15 0.99 2.22
N LYS A 43 8.10 1.79 1.72
CA LYS A 43 9.18 2.34 2.55
C LYS A 43 8.65 3.20 3.70
N LYS A 44 7.71 4.10 3.41
CA LYS A 44 7.09 4.96 4.44
C LYS A 44 6.36 4.16 5.53
N ILE A 45 5.67 3.10 5.15
CA ILE A 45 4.97 2.23 6.09
C ILE A 45 5.99 1.46 6.93
N GLU A 46 7.03 0.89 6.33
CA GLU A 46 8.10 0.18 7.06
C GLU A 46 8.82 1.09 8.05
N GLU A 47 9.14 2.33 7.67
CA GLU A 47 9.73 3.33 8.57
C GLU A 47 8.79 3.68 9.73
N THR A 48 7.49 3.85 9.45
CA THR A 48 6.48 4.11 10.47
C THR A 48 6.34 2.93 11.43
N ASP A 49 6.20 1.72 10.89
CA ASP A 49 6.07 0.48 11.65
C ASP A 49 7.32 0.26 12.54
N PHE A 50 8.52 0.51 12.01
CA PHE A 50 9.75 0.41 12.77
C PHE A 50 9.78 1.39 13.96
N ASN A 51 9.52 2.68 13.70
CA ASN A 51 9.56 3.71 14.75
C ASN A 51 8.56 3.43 15.88
N PHE A 52 7.30 3.12 15.54
CA PHE A 52 6.28 2.81 16.54
C PHE A 52 6.60 1.51 17.29
N SER A 53 7.16 0.49 16.62
CA SER A 53 7.53 -0.76 17.29
C SER A 53 8.56 -0.54 18.40
N GLN A 54 9.53 0.36 18.20
CA GLN A 54 10.52 0.70 19.22
C GLN A 54 9.87 1.42 20.41
N SER A 55 9.00 2.39 20.16
CA SER A 55 8.29 3.13 21.22
C SER A 55 7.34 2.24 22.02
N ILE A 56 6.59 1.37 21.34
CA ILE A 56 5.69 0.39 21.99
C ILE A 56 6.50 -0.58 22.84
N GLN A 57 7.63 -1.08 22.33
CA GLN A 57 8.49 -1.98 23.10
C GLN A 57 9.07 -1.33 24.35
N SER A 58 9.50 -0.06 24.27
CA SER A 58 9.98 0.70 25.45
C SER A 58 8.87 0.84 26.49
N ALA A 59 7.69 1.30 26.08
CA ALA A 59 6.54 1.47 26.99
C ALA A 59 6.10 0.15 27.64
N ARG A 60 6.17 -0.97 26.89
CA ARG A 60 5.91 -2.32 27.45
C ARG A 60 6.94 -2.73 28.49
N GLN A 61 8.22 -2.41 28.30
CA GLN A 61 9.29 -2.70 29.26
C GLN A 61 9.16 -1.85 30.53
N GLU A 62 8.67 -0.61 30.38
CA GLU A 62 8.42 0.33 31.48
C GLU A 62 7.11 0.00 32.24
N GLY A 63 6.28 -0.91 31.74
CA GLY A 63 4.99 -1.27 32.35
C GLY A 63 3.89 -0.22 32.15
N GLU A 64 4.06 0.68 31.19
CA GLU A 64 3.13 1.78 30.91
C GLU A 64 1.99 1.33 29.98
N GLU A 65 1.09 0.47 30.48
CA GLU A 65 0.03 -0.16 29.67
C GLU A 65 -0.87 0.86 28.94
N GLU A 66 -1.22 1.97 29.57
CA GLU A 66 -2.04 3.03 28.95
C GLU A 66 -1.30 3.68 27.77
N ARG A 67 0.00 3.92 27.91
CA ARG A 67 0.83 4.47 26.84
C ARG A 67 1.02 3.48 25.70
N VAL A 68 1.13 2.18 26.00
CA VAL A 68 1.15 1.14 24.97
C VAL A 68 -0.12 1.17 24.13
N ALA A 69 -1.30 1.23 24.76
CA ALA A 69 -2.57 1.29 24.05
C ALA A 69 -2.67 2.54 23.15
N LEU A 70 -2.27 3.71 23.66
CA LEU A 70 -2.23 4.95 22.88
C LEU A 70 -1.29 4.84 21.67
N LEU A 71 -0.08 4.33 21.87
CA LEU A 71 0.90 4.15 20.79
C LEU A 71 0.42 3.16 19.72
N GLU A 72 -0.28 2.10 20.10
CA GLU A 72 -0.87 1.14 19.16
C GLU A 72 -2.02 1.75 18.34
N GLU A 73 -2.85 2.60 18.95
CA GLU A 73 -3.92 3.33 18.26
C GLU A 73 -3.34 4.37 17.27
N GLU A 74 -2.35 5.14 17.72
CA GLU A 74 -1.64 6.12 16.88
C GLU A 74 -0.95 5.44 15.70
N TRP A 75 -0.27 4.33 15.95
CA TRP A 75 0.37 3.51 14.92
C TRP A 75 -0.65 3.03 13.88
N SER A 76 -1.76 2.44 14.33
CA SER A 76 -2.83 1.94 13.47
C SER A 76 -3.41 3.06 12.60
N THR A 77 -3.64 4.24 13.18
CA THR A 77 -4.15 5.42 12.48
C THR A 77 -3.16 5.94 11.45
N ALA A 78 -1.88 6.10 11.82
CA ALA A 78 -0.84 6.56 10.91
C ALA A 78 -0.67 5.61 9.72
N ARG A 79 -0.61 4.29 10.00
CA ARG A 79 -0.50 3.25 8.98
C ARG A 79 -1.71 3.24 8.04
N SER A 80 -2.92 3.34 8.59
CA SER A 80 -4.16 3.41 7.81
C SER A 80 -4.20 4.63 6.88
N LYS A 81 -3.71 5.79 7.35
CA LYS A 81 -3.61 7.01 6.54
C LYS A 81 -2.67 6.81 5.35
N LEU A 82 -1.48 6.25 5.57
CA LEU A 82 -0.52 5.96 4.50
C LEU A 82 -1.09 5.00 3.45
N ILE A 83 -1.81 3.95 3.88
CA ILE A 83 -2.48 3.01 2.99
C ILE A 83 -3.54 3.72 2.14
N LYS A 84 -4.40 4.55 2.77
CA LYS A 84 -5.43 5.31 2.05
C LYS A 84 -4.84 6.29 1.04
N GLU A 85 -3.75 6.96 1.39
CA GLU A 85 -3.06 7.89 0.49
C GLU A 85 -2.44 7.15 -0.72
N ARG A 86 -1.77 6.02 -0.47
CA ARG A 86 -1.26 5.14 -1.53
C ARG A 86 -2.40 4.74 -2.48
N ASP A 87 -3.51 4.26 -1.94
CA ASP A 87 -4.63 3.77 -2.73
C ASP A 87 -5.29 4.90 -3.53
N LYS A 88 -5.41 6.10 -2.93
CA LYS A 88 -5.89 7.30 -3.63
C LYS A 88 -4.97 7.67 -4.80
N LYS A 89 -3.65 7.70 -4.60
CA LYS A 89 -2.68 7.98 -5.69
C LYS A 89 -2.77 6.94 -6.79
N LYS A 90 -2.84 5.65 -6.45
CA LYS A 90 -2.96 4.55 -7.41
C LYS A 90 -4.27 4.60 -8.18
N ARG A 91 -5.37 5.03 -7.57
CA ARG A 91 -6.65 5.21 -8.25
C ARG A 91 -6.57 6.30 -9.31
N VAL A 92 -6.02 7.47 -8.97
CA VAL A 92 -5.82 8.58 -9.92
C VAL A 92 -4.98 8.14 -11.12
N LEU A 93 -3.89 7.39 -10.89
CA LEU A 93 -3.05 6.87 -11.97
C LEU A 93 -3.76 5.88 -12.91
N ARG A 94 -4.84 5.22 -12.47
CA ARG A 94 -5.61 4.29 -13.30
C ARG A 94 -6.76 4.96 -14.05
N GLU A 95 -7.26 6.06 -13.49
CA GLU A 95 -8.35 6.85 -14.07
C GLU A 95 -7.84 7.77 -15.20
N ASN A 96 -6.59 8.25 -15.08
CA ASN A 96 -5.85 8.93 -16.15
C ASN A 96 -5.44 7.95 -17.26
#